data_AF-A0AAV4IRV0-F1
#
_entry.id   AF-A0AAV4IRV0-F1
#
_cell.length_a   1.000
_cell.length_b   1.000
_cell.length_c   1.000
_cell.angle_alpha   90.00
_cell.angle_beta   90.00
_cell.angle_gamma   90.00
#
_symmetry.space_group_name_H-M   'P 1'
#
loop_
_entity.id
_entity.type
_entity.pdbx_description
1 polymer ?
#
loop_
_entity_poly.entity_id
_entity_poly.type
_entity_poly.pdbx_seq_one_letter_code
_entity_poly.pdbx_strand_id
1 'polypeptide(L)'
;MRPLIQQTFHNKNAALRWEILPFPAHSPDLAPSDVHLFGPLKRHLGGMALKAEGDLVGELKNWFAHLDLDFFRVGIYSLLSRWKNALISMGITLRRRRRKAL
;
A
#
# COMPACT_ATOMS: atom_id res chain seq x y z
N MET A 1 4.60 3.72 18.24
CA MET A 1 3.47 2.77 18.05
C MET A 1 3.15 2.12 19.40
N ARG A 2 1.89 2.03 19.85
CA ARG A 2 1.58 1.41 21.16
C ARG A 2 1.84 -0.11 21.09
N PRO A 3 2.60 -0.70 22.04
CA PRO A 3 3.04 -2.10 21.94
C PRO A 3 1.90 -3.12 21.87
N LEU A 4 0.77 -2.85 22.52
CA LEU A 4 -0.42 -3.73 22.49
C LEU A 4 -1.07 -3.83 21.10
N ILE A 5 -1.03 -2.76 20.30
CA ILE A 5 -1.57 -2.75 18.93
C ILE A 5 -0.68 -3.58 18.02
N GLN A 6 0.63 -3.58 18.26
CA GLN A 6 1.58 -4.42 17.52
C GLN A 6 1.38 -5.90 17.81
N GLN A 7 1.25 -6.28 19.08
CA GLN A 7 1.11 -7.69 19.44
C GLN A 7 -0.19 -8.30 18.88
N THR A 8 -1.30 -7.57 19.00
CA THR A 8 -2.60 -8.02 18.44
C THR A 8 -2.56 -8.10 16.90
N PHE A 9 -1.88 -7.17 16.23
CA PHE A 9 -1.66 -7.22 14.79
C PHE A 9 -0.85 -8.47 14.35
N HIS A 10 0.26 -8.76 15.01
CA HIS A 10 1.09 -9.93 14.70
C HIS A 10 0.32 -11.24 14.92
N ASN A 11 -0.39 -11.36 16.05
CA ASN A 11 -1.17 -12.55 16.36
C ASN A 11 -2.28 -12.80 15.33
N LYS A 12 -2.96 -11.74 14.89
CA LYS A 12 -4.03 -11.83 13.89
C LYS A 12 -3.48 -12.23 12.52
N ASN A 13 -2.37 -11.64 12.09
CA ASN A 13 -1.75 -12.00 10.82
C ASN A 13 -1.19 -13.42 10.82
N ALA A 14 -0.63 -13.88 11.96
CA ALA A 14 -0.18 -15.26 12.12
C ALA A 14 -1.34 -16.26 11.99
N ALA A 15 -2.50 -15.96 12.59
CA ALA A 15 -3.70 -16.78 12.44
C ALA A 15 -4.21 -16.84 10.98
N LEU A 16 -4.08 -15.74 10.24
CA LEU A 16 -4.44 -15.65 8.81
C LEU A 16 -3.35 -16.20 7.86
N ARG A 17 -2.19 -16.61 8.40
CA ARG A 17 -1.00 -17.04 7.63
C ARG A 17 -0.54 -16.01 6.61
N TRP A 18 -0.69 -14.73 6.92
CA TRP A 18 -0.23 -13.64 6.05
C TRP A 18 1.24 -13.33 6.31
N GLU A 19 2.00 -13.16 5.23
CA GLU A 19 3.37 -12.65 5.30
C GLU A 19 3.33 -11.13 5.49
N ILE A 20 3.98 -10.64 6.55
CA ILE A 20 4.09 -9.21 6.81
C ILE A 20 5.35 -8.70 6.09
N LEU A 21 5.15 -7.83 5.09
CA LEU A 21 6.27 -7.16 4.44
C LEU A 21 6.91 -6.14 5.41
N PRO A 22 8.25 -6.13 5.55
CA PRO A 22 8.95 -5.22 6.47
C PRO A 22 8.83 -3.77 5.99
N PHE A 23 8.02 -2.96 6.68
CA PHE A 23 7.78 -1.56 6.33
C PHE A 23 8.58 -0.63 7.25
N PRO A 24 9.41 0.28 6.70
CA PRO A 24 10.11 1.26 7.52
C PRO A 24 9.12 2.23 8.18
N ALA A 25 9.41 2.63 9.42
CA ALA A 25 8.59 3.60 10.12
C ALA A 25 8.54 4.93 9.33
N HIS A 26 7.36 5.56 9.28
CA HIS A 26 7.16 6.89 8.69
C HIS A 26 7.55 7.05 7.22
N SER A 27 7.30 6.05 6.38
CA SER A 27 7.59 6.11 4.93
C SER A 27 6.33 6.16 4.06
N PRO A 28 5.59 7.30 4.02
CA PRO A 28 4.39 7.43 3.18
C PRO A 28 4.68 7.18 1.69
N ASP A 29 5.92 7.43 1.23
CA ASP A 29 6.37 7.15 -0.14
C ASP A 29 6.39 5.67 -0.52
N LEU A 30 6.23 4.77 0.46
CA LEU A 30 6.22 3.33 0.30
C LEU A 30 4.82 2.71 0.46
N ALA A 31 3.78 3.51 0.67
CA ALA A 31 2.42 2.99 0.67
C ALA A 31 1.79 3.15 -0.72
N PRO A 32 1.39 2.05 -1.41
CA PRO A 32 0.78 2.16 -2.74
C PRO A 32 -0.53 2.95 -2.69
N SER A 33 -1.24 2.91 -1.56
CA SER A 33 -2.43 3.72 -1.32
C SER A 33 -2.12 5.22 -1.35
N ASP A 34 -1.05 5.65 -0.69
CA ASP A 34 -0.70 7.07 -0.56
C ASP A 34 -0.20 7.64 -1.87
N VAL A 35 0.60 6.86 -2.60
CA VAL A 35 1.24 7.30 -3.86
C VAL A 35 0.27 7.26 -5.05
N HIS A 36 -0.58 6.23 -5.14
CA HIS A 36 -1.34 5.95 -6.36
C HIS A 36 -2.85 6.06 -6.18
N LEU A 37 -3.41 5.68 -5.03
CA LEU A 37 -4.86 5.62 -4.84
C LEU A 37 -5.45 6.94 -4.33
N PHE A 38 -4.89 7.49 -3.26
CA PHE A 38 -5.49 8.62 -2.56
C PHE A 38 -5.36 9.95 -3.31
N GLY A 39 -4.35 10.12 -4.15
CA GLY A 39 -4.23 11.30 -5.01
C GLY A 39 -5.39 11.44 -6.00
N PRO A 40 -5.63 10.43 -6.87
CA PRO A 40 -6.81 10.39 -7.74
C PRO A 40 -8.13 10.44 -6.98
N LEU A 41 -8.25 9.72 -5.86
CA LEU A 41 -9.49 9.71 -5.07
C LEU A 41 -9.81 11.11 -4.51
N LYS A 42 -8.82 11.81 -3.95
CA LYS A 42 -9.02 13.19 -3.47
C LYS A 42 -9.42 14.15 -4.58
N ARG A 43 -8.92 13.93 -5.80
CA ARG A 43 -9.33 14.72 -6.97
C ARG A 43 -10.77 14.43 -7.38
N HIS A 44 -11.19 13.16 -7.33
CA HIS A 44 -12.58 12.76 -7.61
C HIS A 44 -13.56 13.34 -6.60
N LEU A 45 -13.25 13.23 -5.30
CA LEU A 45 -14.07 13.78 -4.22
C LEU A 45 -13.95 15.31 -4.11
N GLY A 46 -12.94 15.90 -4.73
CA GLY A 46 -12.66 17.32 -4.69
C GLY A 46 -13.78 18.12 -5.33
N GLY A 47 -14.52 18.88 -4.53
CA GLY A 47 -15.65 19.70 -4.99
C GLY A 47 -17.02 19.04 -4.86
N MET A 48 -17.09 17.79 -4.38
CA MET A 48 -18.37 17.15 -4.06
C MET A 48 -18.87 17.57 -2.68
N ALA A 49 -20.11 18.06 -2.62
CA ALA A 49 -20.79 18.36 -1.37
C ALA A 49 -21.44 17.09 -0.81
N LEU A 50 -20.69 16.30 -0.06
CA LEU A 50 -21.17 15.10 0.61
C LEU A 50 -21.88 15.52 1.91
N LYS A 51 -23.18 15.25 2.02
CA LYS A 51 -24.01 15.72 3.15
C LYS A 51 -24.16 14.64 4.23
N ALA A 52 -24.09 13.37 3.83
CA ALA A 52 -24.15 12.23 4.73
C ALA A 52 -23.03 11.21 4.44
N GLU A 53 -22.74 10.37 5.43
CA GLU A 53 -21.82 9.24 5.26
C GLU A 53 -22.29 8.27 4.16
N GLY A 54 -23.62 8.07 4.03
CA GLY A 54 -24.19 7.24 2.98
C GLY A 54 -23.84 7.72 1.58
N ASP A 55 -23.81 9.04 1.37
CA ASP A 55 -23.42 9.65 0.09
C ASP A 55 -21.95 9.37 -0.22
N LEU A 56 -21.07 9.52 0.79
CA LEU A 56 -19.64 9.22 0.66
C LEU A 56 -19.42 7.74 0.32
N VAL A 57 -20.08 6.82 1.01
CA VAL A 57 -19.96 5.38 0.77
C VAL A 57 -20.46 5.01 -0.62
N GLY A 58 -21.58 5.61 -1.06
CA GLY A 58 -22.12 5.42 -2.41
C GLY A 58 -21.14 5.89 -3.48
N GLU A 59 -20.59 7.09 -3.31
CA GLU A 59 -19.65 7.69 -4.26
C GLU A 59 -18.33 6.92 -4.33
N LEU A 60 -17.81 6.46 -3.19
CA LEU A 60 -16.62 5.60 -3.15
C LEU A 60 -16.86 4.31 -3.93
N LYS A 61 -17.98 3.62 -3.69
CA LYS A 61 -18.33 2.40 -4.44
C LYS A 61 -18.41 2.66 -5.94
N ASN A 62 -19.05 3.77 -6.32
CA ASN A 62 -19.16 4.18 -7.70
C ASN A 62 -17.78 4.41 -8.33
N TRP A 63 -16.92 5.18 -7.66
CA TRP A 63 -15.57 5.47 -8.15
C TRP A 63 -14.73 4.19 -8.31
N PHE A 64 -14.73 3.31 -7.32
CA PHE A 64 -14.02 2.03 -7.39
C PHE A 64 -14.54 1.13 -8.52
N ALA A 65 -15.84 1.15 -8.82
CA ALA A 65 -16.42 0.38 -9.90
C ALA A 65 -15.97 0.87 -11.30
N HIS A 66 -15.55 2.13 -11.42
CA HIS A 66 -15.04 2.70 -12.66
C HIS A 66 -13.52 2.54 -12.83
N LEU A 67 -12.80 2.08 -11.80
CA LEU A 67 -11.37 1.86 -11.90
C LEU A 67 -11.09 0.54 -12.63
N ASP A 68 -10.24 0.64 -13.66
CA ASP A 68 -9.78 -0.53 -14.38
C ASP A 68 -8.74 -1.33 -13.57
N LEU A 69 -8.62 -2.62 -13.88
CA LEU A 69 -7.63 -3.51 -13.28
C LEU A 69 -6.20 -3.00 -13.50
N ASP A 70 -5.94 -2.41 -14.66
CA ASP A 70 -4.62 -1.87 -14.98
C ASP A 70 -4.25 -0.66 -14.09
N PHE A 71 -5.23 0.10 -13.60
CA PHE A 71 -4.97 1.14 -12.60
C PHE A 71 -4.33 0.55 -11.34
N PHE A 72 -4.88 -0.54 -10.79
CA PHE A 72 -4.33 -1.19 -9.60
C PHE A 72 -2.98 -1.86 -9.88
N ARG A 73 -2.82 -2.48 -11.06
CA ARG A 73 -1.54 -3.07 -11.48
C ARG A 73 -0.43 -2.03 -11.51
N VAL A 74 -0.66 -0.88 -12.13
CA VAL A 74 0.32 0.21 -12.19
C VAL A 74 0.72 0.66 -10.77
N GLY A 75 -0.27 0.85 -9.88
CA GLY A 75 -0.01 1.19 -8.49
C GLY A 75 0.88 0.17 -7.77
N ILE A 76 0.55 -1.12 -7.88
CA ILE A 76 1.33 -2.21 -7.27
C ILE A 76 2.74 -2.33 -7.88
N TYR A 77 2.90 -2.22 -9.19
CA TYR A 77 4.22 -2.32 -9.82
C TYR A 77 5.11 -1.10 -9.54
N SER A 78 4.52 0.10 -9.44
CA SER A 78 5.25 1.30 -9.05
C SER A 78 5.84 1.17 -7.64
N LEU A 79 5.14 0.46 -6.75
CA LEU A 79 5.59 0.17 -5.40
C LEU A 79 6.86 -0.70 -5.40
N LEU A 80 6.90 -1.75 -6.21
CA LEU A 80 8.07 -2.63 -6.29
C LEU A 80 9.33 -1.85 -6.69
N SER A 81 9.18 -0.87 -7.59
CA SER A 81 10.28 0.03 -7.98
C SER A 81 10.71 0.92 -6.81
N ARG A 82 9.75 1.54 -6.12
CA ARG A 82 10.01 2.41 -4.96
C ARG A 82 10.66 1.66 -3.79
N TRP A 83 10.22 0.43 -3.54
CA TRP A 83 10.80 -0.46 -2.52
C TRP A 83 12.25 -0.81 -2.82
N LYS A 84 12.58 -1.13 -4.08
CA LYS A 84 13.98 -1.36 -4.49
C LYS A 84 14.83 -0.12 -4.22
N ASN A 85 14.33 1.06 -4.57
CA ASN A 85 15.04 2.31 -4.33
C ASN A 85 15.20 2.62 -2.84
N ALA A 86 14.18 2.36 -2.02
CA ALA A 86 14.26 2.54 -0.57
C ALA A 86 15.26 1.57 0.07
N LEU A 87 15.28 0.30 -0.35
CA LEU A 87 16.27 -0.68 0.10
C LEU A 87 17.70 -0.27 -0.28
N ILE A 88 17.91 0.22 -1.51
CA ILE A 88 19.20 0.75 -1.97
C ILE A 88 19.62 1.98 -1.16
N SER A 89 18.69 2.92 -0.96
CA SER A 89 18.91 4.15 -0.17
C SER A 89 19.24 3.85 1.30
N MET A 90 18.62 2.82 1.87
CA MET A 90 18.91 2.32 3.23
C MET A 90 20.18 1.45 3.32
N GLY A 91 20.94 1.30 2.23
CA GLY A 91 22.17 0.50 2.21
C GLY A 91 21.96 -1.01 2.28
N ILE A 92 20.70 -1.49 2.20
CA ILE A 92 20.36 -2.91 2.21
C ILE A 92 20.53 -3.43 0.78
N THR A 93 21.74 -3.89 0.45
CA THR A 93 22.00 -4.53 -0.84
C THR A 93 21.31 -5.89 -0.89
N LEU A 94 20.42 -6.11 -1.85
CA LEU A 94 19.91 -7.46 -2.16
C LEU A 94 21.10 -8.32 -2.62
N ARG A 95 21.70 -9.06 -1.69
CA ARG A 95 22.80 -9.98 -1.97
C ARG A 95 22.23 -11.11 -2.83
N ARG A 96 22.42 -11.00 -4.15
CA ARG A 96 22.11 -12.09 -5.10
C ARG A 96 22.86 -13.33 -4.63
N ARG A 97 22.14 -14.32 -4.08
CA ARG A 97 22.69 -15.65 -3.83
C ARG A 97 23.06 -16.23 -5.20
N ARG A 98 24.35 -16.21 -5.54
CA ARG A 98 24.87 -17.03 -6.64
C ARG A 98 24.52 -18.49 -6.28
N ARG A 99 23.63 -19.11 -7.05
CA ARG A 99 23.53 -20.58 -7.06
C ARG A 99 24.88 -21.07 -7.57
N LYS A 100 25.62 -21.83 -6.77
CA LYS A 100 26.70 -22.67 -7.29
C LYS A 100 26.02 -23.69 -8.22
N ALA A 101 26.36 -23.65 -9.50
CA ALA A 101 26.10 -24.77 -10.39
C ALA A 101 27.02 -25.92 -9.96
N LEU A 102 26.45 -27.12 -9.91
CA LEU A 102 27.17 -28.39 -9.74
C LEU A 102 28.04 -28.67 -10.97
#